data_AF-A0A5K0WBF9-F1
#
_entry.id   AF-A0A5K0WBF9-F1
#
_cell.length_a   1.000
_cell.length_b   1.000
_cell.length_c   1.000
_cell.angle_alpha   90.00
_cell.angle_beta   90.00
_cell.angle_gamma   90.00
#
_symmetry.space_group_name_H-M   'P 1'
#
loop_
_entity.id
_entity.type
_entity.pdbx_description
1 polymer ?
#
loop_
_entity_poly.entity_id
_entity_poly.type
_entity_poly.pdbx_seq_one_letter_code
_entity_poly.pdbx_strand_id
1 'polypeptide(L)' 'GKLELTEFNIKQFANGFGKTTVQTFHVNVTTNILEIHFFWAGKGTERIPRAGVYGPLISAISVES' A
#
# COMPACT_ATOMS: atom_id res chain seq x y z
N GLY A 1 11.18 -9.79 -5.06
CA GLY A 1 10.22 -8.94 -5.79
C GLY A 1 10.84 -7.62 -6.20
N LYS A 2 10.25 -6.92 -7.16
CA LYS A 2 10.60 -5.54 -7.53
C LYS A 2 9.89 -4.56 -6.58
N LEU A 3 10.61 -3.55 -6.11
CA LEU A 3 10.01 -2.49 -5.28
C LEU A 3 9.28 -1.50 -6.18
N GLU A 4 7.96 -1.44 -6.07
CA GLU A 4 7.14 -0.53 -6.88
C GLU A 4 6.89 0.82 -6.19
N LEU A 5 6.75 0.84 -4.86
CA LEU A 5 6.48 2.04 -4.08
C LEU A 5 7.40 2.11 -2.86
N THR A 6 7.94 3.29 -2.59
CA THR A 6 8.80 3.57 -1.42
C THR A 6 8.19 4.72 -0.61
N GLU A 7 8.19 4.60 0.72
CA GLU A 7 7.65 5.62 1.64
C GLU A 7 6.22 6.10 1.29
N PHE A 8 5.38 5.17 0.81
CA PHE A 8 4.07 5.49 0.25
C PHE A 8 3.12 6.05 1.31
N ASN A 9 2.57 7.24 1.05
CA ASN A 9 1.59 7.90 1.89
C ASN A 9 0.24 7.96 1.17
N ILE A 10 -0.71 7.15 1.63
CA ILE A 10 -2.05 7.03 1.02
C ILE A 10 -2.79 8.38 1.03
N LYS A 11 -2.69 9.15 2.11
CA LYS A 11 -3.39 10.45 2.22
C LYS A 11 -2.89 11.45 1.17
N GLN A 12 -1.58 11.49 0.94
CA GLN A 12 -0.98 12.34 -0.09
C GLN A 12 -1.40 11.87 -1.48
N PHE A 13 -1.31 10.56 -1.74
CA PHE A 13 -1.69 9.97 -3.02
C PHE A 13 -3.18 10.19 -3.35
N ALA A 14 -4.07 9.97 -2.38
CA ALA A 14 -5.51 10.18 -2.52
C ALA A 14 -5.92 11.66 -2.49
N ASN A 15 -4.98 12.59 -2.26
CA ASN A 15 -5.23 14.02 -2.12
C ASN A 15 -6.39 14.33 -1.14
N GLY A 16 -6.41 13.66 0.01
CA GLY A 16 -7.45 13.82 1.03
C GLY A 16 -7.96 12.49 1.62
N PHE A 17 -8.95 12.58 2.50
CA PHE A 17 -9.61 11.43 3.13
C PHE A 17 -10.88 11.03 2.36
N GLY A 18 -11.28 9.75 2.44
CA GLY A 18 -12.54 9.26 1.87
C GLY A 18 -12.60 9.23 0.33
N LYS A 19 -11.46 9.42 -0.34
CA LYS A 19 -11.35 9.32 -1.80
C LYS A 19 -10.85 7.95 -2.20
N THR A 20 -11.55 7.31 -3.12
CA THR A 20 -11.06 6.09 -3.76
C THR A 20 -9.95 6.44 -4.74
N THR A 21 -8.80 5.78 -4.62
CA THR A 21 -7.71 5.93 -5.58
C THR A 21 -7.19 4.55 -5.93
N VAL A 22 -7.04 4.30 -7.23
CA VAL A 22 -6.60 3.01 -7.77
C VAL A 22 -5.18 3.18 -8.31
N GLN A 23 -4.30 2.26 -7.94
CA GLN A 23 -2.93 2.19 -8.45
C GLN A 23 -2.77 0.88 -9.21
N THR A 24 -2.45 0.99 -10.51
CA THR A 24 -2.22 -0.16 -11.38
C THR A 24 -0.72 -0.40 -11.53
N PHE A 25 -0.32 -1.67 -11.46
CA PHE A 25 1.05 -2.11 -11.72
C PHE A 25 1.02 -3.18 -12.81
N HIS A 26 1.87 -3.03 -13.81
CA HIS A 26 2.03 -4.03 -14.87
C HIS A 26 3.28 -4.85 -14.58
N VAL A 27 3.11 -6.15 -14.41
CA VAL A 27 4.20 -7.08 -14.09
C VAL A 27 4.12 -8.30 -15.01
N ASN A 28 5.28 -8.81 -15.43
CA ASN A 28 5.34 -10.06 -16.17
C ASN A 28 5.43 -11.23 -15.19
N VAL A 29 4.43 -12.10 -15.22
CA VAL A 29 4.30 -13.24 -14.32
C VAL A 29 4.82 -14.47 -15.05
N THR A 30 6.10 -14.80 -14.84
CA THR A 30 6.80 -15.90 -15.53
C THR A 30 6.51 -17.28 -14.91
N THR A 31 6.01 -17.30 -13.68
CA THR A 31 5.56 -18.51 -12.98
C THR A 31 4.06 -18.36 -12.68
N ASN A 32 3.37 -19.41 -12.24
CA ASN A 32 1.95 -19.34 -11.88
C ASN A 32 1.67 -18.67 -10.52
N ILE A 33 2.63 -17.91 -9.96
CA ILE A 33 2.54 -17.27 -8.64
C ILE A 33 2.86 -15.79 -8.77
N LEU A 34 1.98 -14.94 -8.24
CA LEU A 34 2.20 -13.49 -8.07
C LEU A 34 2.31 -13.17 -6.58
N GLU A 35 3.49 -12.71 -6.15
CA GLU A 35 3.73 -12.28 -4.77
C GLU A 35 3.58 -10.76 -4.64
N ILE A 36 2.71 -10.31 -3.72
CA ILE A 36 2.51 -8.89 -3.40
C ILE A 36 2.92 -8.68 -1.94
N HIS A 37 3.99 -7.92 -1.71
CA HIS A 37 4.52 -7.68 -0.37
C HIS A 37 4.32 -6.23 0.07
N PHE A 38 3.69 -6.05 1.23
CA PHE A 38 3.58 -4.76 1.90
C PHE A 38 4.55 -4.73 3.07
N PHE A 39 5.53 -3.84 2.99
CA PHE A 39 6.48 -3.63 4.06
C PHE A 39 6.19 -2.32 4.78
N TRP A 40 6.22 -2.37 6.11
CA TRP A 40 6.05 -1.19 6.94
C TRP A 40 7.08 -1.19 8.06
N ALA A 41 7.88 -0.13 8.10
CA ALA A 41 9.01 0.01 9.00
C ALA A 41 8.64 0.64 10.36
N GLY A 42 7.36 0.75 10.71
CA GLY A 42 6.91 1.36 11.97
C GLY A 42 6.74 2.89 11.92
N LYS A 43 6.47 3.47 10.75
CA LYS A 43 6.24 4.91 10.58
C LYS A 43 4.75 5.26 10.70
N GLY A 44 4.39 6.13 11.64
CA GLY A 44 3.02 6.61 11.87
C GLY A 44 2.65 6.70 13.36
N THR A 45 1.55 7.37 13.70
CA THR A 45 0.95 7.33 15.05
C THR A 45 -0.56 7.53 14.93
N GLU A 46 -1.34 6.74 15.66
CA GLU A 46 -2.81 6.81 15.61
C GLU A 46 -3.36 7.92 16.52
N ARG A 47 -2.77 8.13 17.70
CA ARG A 47 -3.24 9.17 18.64
C ARG A 47 -2.10 9.81 19.42
N ILE A 48 -2.23 11.11 19.72
CA ILE A 48 -1.30 11.85 20.59
C ILE A 48 -1.79 11.71 22.06
N PRO A 49 -0.93 11.46 23.07
CA PRO A 49 0.54 11.48 23.04
C PRO A 49 1.18 10.13 22.63
N ARG A 50 0.46 9.00 22.80
CA ARG A 50 0.64 7.71 22.10
C ARG A 50 -0.65 6.90 22.16
N ALA A 51 -1.08 6.34 21.03
CA ALA A 51 -1.55 4.97 20.87
C ALA A 51 -1.39 4.58 19.40
N GLY A 52 -0.97 3.34 19.16
CA GLY A 52 -0.97 2.60 17.89
C GLY A 52 -0.06 3.12 16.77
N VAL A 53 0.74 2.24 16.19
CA VAL A 53 1.37 2.47 14.88
C VAL A 53 0.64 1.52 13.94
N TYR A 54 -0.16 2.05 13.01
CA TYR A 54 -0.87 1.22 12.05
C TYR A 54 0.02 0.91 10.86
N GLY A 55 0.02 -0.37 10.48
CA GLY A 55 0.71 -0.89 9.30
C GLY A 55 0.08 -0.45 7.98
N PRO A 56 0.40 -1.14 6.88
CA PRO A 56 -0.10 -0.80 5.56
C PRO A 56 -1.63 -0.93 5.50
N LEU A 57 -2.29 0.05 4.89
CA LEU A 57 -3.74 0.09 4.69
C LEU A 57 -4.05 -0.15 3.21
N ILE A 58 -4.80 -1.22 2.91
CA ILE A 58 -5.25 -1.59 1.57
C ILE A 58 -6.73 -1.93 1.65
N SER A 59 -7.53 -1.40 0.72
CA SER A 59 -8.96 -1.71 0.67
C SER A 59 -9.28 -2.92 -0.19
N ALA A 60 -8.58 -3.07 -1.33
CA ALA A 60 -8.83 -4.13 -2.30
C ALA A 60 -7.60 -4.35 -3.18
N ILE A 61 -7.49 -5.57 -3.73
CA ILE A 61 -6.52 -5.95 -4.76
C ILE A 61 -7.33 -6.58 -5.89
N SER A 62 -7.10 -6.12 -7.12
CA SER A 62 -7.64 -6.73 -8.35
C SER A 62 -6.49 -7.21 -9.20
N VAL A 63 -6.63 -8.38 -9.82
CA VAL A 63 -5.66 -8.96 -10.74
C VAL A 63 -6.37 -9.27 -12.05
N GLU A 64 -5.83 -8.75 -13.13
CA GLU A 64 -6.33 -8.95 -14.50
C GLU A 64 -5.22 -9.60 -15.33
N SER A 65 -5.59 -10.60 -16.14
CA SER A 65 -4.69 -11.42 -16.97
C SER A 65 -4.65 -10.96 -18.42
#